data_AF-A0A6B1E255-F1
#
_entry.id   AF-A0A6B1E255-F1
#
_cell.length_a   1.000
_cell.length_b   1.000
_cell.length_c   1.000
_cell.angle_alpha   90.00
_cell.angle_beta   90.00
_cell.angle_gamma   90.00
#
_symmetry.space_group_name_H-M   'P 1'
#
loop_
_entity.id
_entity.type
_entity.pdbx_description
1 polymer ?
#
loop_
_entity_poly.entity_id
_entity_poly.type
_entity_poly.pdbx_seq_one_letter_code
_entity_poly.pdbx_strand_id
1 'polypeptide(L)'
;MLPERQAAQDYFGTLLRTVLGQAFAAAGYHLANAPLQWAGGKFCFVKAFEDGSRGMIDFQALVYSDSAWSAGAPSRFRVQLSRSLAGDMLAARSLSQLVVSDFGVMILPAADHWWAYSDTDSLGKALAEAGHLAIGYGMPWLAGELLPPAAHTQEH
;
A
#
# COMPACT_ATOMS: atom_id res chain seq x y z
N MET A 1 25.65 -14.19 -7.86
CA MET A 1 25.25 -13.36 -6.71
C MET A 1 24.04 -12.54 -7.15
N LEU A 2 22.90 -12.66 -6.46
CA LEU A 2 21.80 -11.70 -6.66
C LEU A 2 22.26 -10.33 -6.13
N PRO A 3 21.97 -9.22 -6.81
CA PRO A 3 22.25 -7.89 -6.25
C PRO A 3 21.53 -7.75 -4.90
N GLU A 4 22.18 -7.23 -3.86
CA GLU A 4 21.60 -7.13 -2.50
C GLU A 4 20.22 -6.46 -2.47
N ARG A 5 20.01 -5.46 -3.34
CA ARG A 5 18.72 -4.79 -3.51
C ARG A 5 17.60 -5.73 -3.94
N GLN A 6 17.87 -6.66 -4.87
CA GLN A 6 16.89 -7.64 -5.33
C GLN A 6 16.52 -8.60 -4.19
N ALA A 7 17.51 -9.09 -3.45
CA ALA A 7 17.27 -9.97 -2.30
C ALA A 7 16.41 -9.30 -1.23
N ALA A 8 16.64 -8.01 -0.97
CA ALA A 8 15.85 -7.26 0.01
C ALA A 8 14.41 -6.95 -0.47
N GLN A 9 14.19 -6.75 -1.76
CA GLN A 9 12.84 -6.63 -2.34
C GLN A 9 12.10 -7.97 -2.32
N ASP A 10 12.77 -9.07 -2.64
CA ASP A 10 12.20 -10.42 -2.56
C ASP A 10 11.81 -10.75 -1.11
N TYR A 11 12.63 -10.31 -0.16
CA TYR A 11 12.36 -10.41 1.27
C TYR A 11 11.12 -9.60 1.68
N PHE A 12 11.03 -8.33 1.28
CA PHE A 12 9.84 -7.50 1.50
C PHE A 12 8.59 -8.17 0.95
N GLY A 13 8.63 -8.62 -0.31
CA GLY A 13 7.51 -9.31 -0.96
C GLY A 13 7.10 -10.60 -0.24
N THR A 14 8.06 -11.31 0.36
CA THR A 14 7.80 -12.51 1.16
C THR A 14 7.03 -12.15 2.44
N LEU A 15 7.50 -11.19 3.23
CA LEU A 15 6.78 -10.76 4.44
C LEU A 15 5.42 -10.14 4.11
N LEU A 16 5.32 -9.34 3.05
CA LEU A 16 4.04 -8.76 2.60
C LEU A 16 2.99 -9.86 2.37
N ARG A 17 3.36 -10.95 1.69
CA ARG A 17 2.48 -12.10 1.46
C ARG A 17 2.15 -12.85 2.75
N THR A 18 3.13 -13.05 3.63
CA THR A 18 2.92 -13.75 4.90
C THR A 18 1.97 -12.98 5.82
N VAL A 19 2.14 -11.65 5.93
CA VAL A 19 1.39 -10.81 6.86
C VAL A 19 0.00 -10.48 6.30
N LEU A 20 -0.11 -10.12 5.02
CA LEU A 20 -1.35 -9.60 4.44
C LEU A 20 -2.04 -10.56 3.46
N GLY A 21 -1.32 -11.54 2.93
CA GLY A 21 -1.80 -12.35 1.81
C GLY A 21 -3.10 -13.08 2.09
N GLN A 22 -3.26 -13.69 3.27
CA GLN A 22 -4.50 -14.37 3.63
C GLN A 22 -5.66 -13.39 3.82
N ALA A 23 -5.45 -12.29 4.53
CA ALA A 23 -6.49 -11.29 4.78
C ALA A 23 -6.97 -10.63 3.48
N PHE A 24 -6.03 -10.29 2.58
CA PHE A 24 -6.35 -9.68 1.29
C PHE A 24 -7.04 -10.68 0.36
N ALA A 25 -6.59 -11.94 0.34
CA ALA A 25 -7.25 -13.00 -0.42
C ALA A 25 -8.69 -13.24 0.06
N ALA A 26 -8.94 -13.21 1.37
CA ALA A 26 -10.29 -13.30 1.93
C ALA A 26 -11.20 -12.15 1.48
N ALA A 27 -10.63 -10.96 1.25
CA ALA A 27 -11.34 -9.81 0.69
C ALA A 27 -11.47 -9.84 -0.86
N GLY A 28 -10.95 -10.88 -1.52
CA GLY A 28 -10.96 -11.04 -2.98
C GLY A 28 -9.84 -10.31 -3.72
N TYR A 29 -8.82 -9.83 -3.01
CA TYR A 29 -7.63 -9.24 -3.59
C TYR A 29 -6.53 -10.28 -3.77
N HIS A 30 -5.91 -10.31 -4.95
CA HIS A 30 -4.80 -11.20 -5.26
C HIS A 30 -3.56 -10.42 -5.68
N LEU A 31 -2.39 -10.89 -5.28
CA LEU A 31 -1.13 -10.27 -5.69
C LEU A 31 -0.91 -10.50 -7.20
N ALA A 32 -0.81 -9.42 -7.97
CA ALA A 32 -0.55 -9.49 -9.40
C ALA A 32 0.82 -10.09 -9.68
N ASN A 33 0.88 -11.10 -10.55
CA ASN A 33 2.12 -11.73 -10.98
C ASN A 33 2.89 -10.79 -11.94
N ALA A 34 3.74 -9.94 -11.39
CA ALA A 34 4.51 -8.94 -12.13
C ALA A 34 5.98 -8.91 -11.67
N PRO A 35 6.79 -9.93 -12.04
CA PRO A 35 8.17 -10.06 -11.53
C PRO A 35 9.05 -8.83 -11.77
N LEU A 36 8.90 -8.15 -12.92
CA LEU A 36 9.62 -6.92 -13.22
C LEU A 36 9.22 -5.76 -12.30
N GLN A 37 7.96 -5.67 -11.89
CA GLN A 37 7.50 -4.65 -10.94
C GLN A 37 7.97 -4.97 -9.52
N TRP A 38 8.00 -6.26 -9.15
CA TRP A 38 8.50 -6.71 -7.86
C TRP A 38 10.00 -6.39 -7.70
N ALA A 39 10.79 -6.60 -8.75
CA ALA A 39 12.20 -6.14 -8.83
C ALA A 39 12.34 -4.61 -8.79
N GLY A 40 11.27 -3.86 -9.08
CA GLY A 40 11.19 -2.42 -8.88
C GLY A 40 10.73 -2.01 -7.48
N GLY A 41 10.46 -2.96 -6.57
CA GLY A 41 9.90 -2.71 -5.24
C GLY A 41 8.40 -2.39 -5.24
N LYS A 42 7.69 -2.65 -6.33
CA LYS A 42 6.24 -2.41 -6.45
C LYS A 42 5.46 -3.72 -6.40
N PHE A 43 4.56 -3.86 -5.42
CA PHE A 43 3.73 -5.04 -5.22
C PHE A 43 2.25 -4.64 -5.24
N CYS A 44 1.50 -5.14 -6.21
CA CYS A 44 0.12 -4.72 -6.47
C CYS A 44 -0.86 -5.83 -6.14
N PHE A 45 -1.76 -5.60 -5.19
CA PHE A 45 -2.93 -6.45 -5.00
C PHE A 45 -4.10 -5.93 -5.82
N VAL A 46 -4.78 -6.81 -6.56
CA VAL A 46 -5.85 -6.46 -7.50
C VAL A 46 -7.13 -7.24 -7.17
N LYS A 47 -8.26 -6.56 -7.26
CA LYS A 47 -9.61 -7.13 -7.20
C LYS A 47 -10.45 -6.60 -8.37
N ALA A 48 -11.18 -7.48 -9.04
CA ALA A 48 -12.22 -7.09 -9.98
C ALA A 48 -13.55 -6.88 -9.23
N PHE A 49 -14.28 -5.83 -9.57
CA PHE A 49 -15.60 -5.53 -9.04
C PHE A 49 -16.70 -5.91 -10.04
N GLU A 50 -17.94 -6.03 -9.56
CA GLU A 50 -19.09 -6.46 -10.36
C GLU A 50 -19.45 -5.49 -11.49
N ASP A 51 -19.16 -4.20 -11.29
CA ASP A 51 -19.35 -3.13 -12.29
C ASP A 51 -18.27 -3.16 -13.40
N GLY A 52 -17.38 -4.14 -13.40
CA GLY A 52 -16.27 -4.28 -14.33
C GLY A 52 -15.06 -3.40 -14.00
N SER A 53 -15.13 -2.56 -12.97
CA SER A 53 -13.98 -1.80 -12.49
C SER A 53 -13.00 -2.68 -11.72
N ARG A 54 -11.78 -2.19 -11.50
CA ARG A 54 -10.71 -2.89 -10.78
C ARG A 54 -10.18 -2.01 -9.66
N GLY A 55 -10.12 -2.56 -8.46
CA GLY A 55 -9.43 -1.97 -7.32
C GLY A 55 -7.99 -2.48 -7.23
N MET A 56 -7.07 -1.58 -6.93
CA MET A 56 -5.64 -1.86 -6.82
C MET A 56 -5.10 -1.28 -5.53
N ILE A 57 -4.29 -2.07 -4.82
CA ILE A 57 -3.56 -1.67 -3.61
C ILE A 57 -2.07 -1.90 -3.88
N ASP A 58 -1.36 -0.81 -4.14
CA ASP A 58 0.04 -0.78 -4.52
C ASP A 58 0.93 -0.51 -3.30
N PHE A 59 1.74 -1.48 -2.91
CA PHE A 59 2.83 -1.30 -1.96
C PHE A 59 4.10 -0.92 -2.74
N GLN A 60 4.61 0.28 -2.50
CA GLN A 60 5.87 0.75 -3.06
C GLN A 60 6.94 0.78 -1.97
N ALA A 61 7.85 -0.18 -2.01
CA ALA A 61 8.99 -0.30 -1.11
C ALA A 61 10.23 0.39 -1.69
N LEU A 62 10.86 1.22 -0.86
CA LEU A 62 12.18 1.78 -1.08
C LEU A 62 13.12 1.13 -0.07
N VAL A 63 13.89 0.15 -0.55
CA VAL A 63 14.86 -0.58 0.27
C VAL A 63 16.21 0.09 0.18
N TYR A 64 16.74 0.51 1.32
CA TYR A 64 18.10 0.98 1.46
C TYR A 64 18.96 -0.19 1.98
N SER A 65 19.92 -0.63 1.17
CA SER A 65 20.98 -1.53 1.62
C SER A 65 22.02 -0.72 2.38
N ASP A 66 22.65 -1.30 3.39
CA ASP A 66 23.67 -0.61 4.18
C ASP A 66 24.87 -0.30 3.28
N SER A 67 25.09 0.98 3.02
CA SER A 67 26.17 1.48 2.17
C SER A 67 26.74 2.73 2.80
N ALA A 68 27.94 3.13 2.38
CA ALA A 68 28.59 4.35 2.84
C ALA A 68 27.72 5.62 2.68
N TRP A 69 26.70 5.57 1.81
CA TRP A 69 25.76 6.67 1.55
C TRP A 69 24.40 6.52 2.24
N SER A 70 24.06 5.32 2.73
CA SER A 70 22.78 5.04 3.39
C SER A 70 22.87 5.16 4.92
N ALA A 71 24.07 5.17 5.51
CA ALA A 71 24.33 5.51 6.92
C ALA A 71 23.25 5.04 7.93
N GLY A 72 22.80 3.78 7.85
CA GLY A 72 21.78 3.24 8.76
C GLY A 72 20.36 3.81 8.59
N ALA A 73 20.05 4.49 7.48
CA ALA A 73 18.73 5.00 7.19
C ALA A 73 17.72 3.85 7.04
N PRO A 74 16.54 3.93 7.68
CA PRO A 74 15.54 2.88 7.61
C PRO A 74 14.99 2.77 6.19
N SER A 75 14.77 1.53 5.74
CA SER A 75 13.94 1.26 4.57
C SER A 75 12.52 1.75 4.82
N ARG A 76 11.78 2.01 3.75
CA ARG A 76 10.41 2.54 3.89
C ARG A 76 9.50 2.10 2.78
N PHE A 77 8.21 2.10 3.05
CA PHE A 77 7.21 1.88 2.02
C PHE A 77 6.02 2.82 2.17
N ARG A 78 5.25 2.94 1.09
CA ARG A 78 3.96 3.62 1.08
C ARG A 78 2.93 2.75 0.37
N VAL A 79 1.66 3.00 0.67
CA VAL A 79 0.52 2.32 0.05
C VAL A 79 -0.26 3.32 -0.80
N GLN A 80 -0.49 2.96 -2.06
CA GLN A 80 -1.35 3.70 -2.99
C GLN A 80 -2.59 2.87 -3.31
N LEU A 81 -3.72 3.54 -3.40
CA LEU A 81 -5.01 2.96 -3.73
C LEU A 81 -5.46 3.54 -5.06
N SER A 82 -5.93 2.70 -5.97
CA SER A 82 -6.53 3.17 -7.21
C SER A 82 -7.67 2.30 -7.69
N ARG A 83 -8.69 2.93 -8.29
CA ARG A 83 -9.80 2.27 -8.99
C ARG A 83 -9.77 2.66 -10.45
N SER A 84 -9.87 1.68 -11.36
CA SER A 84 -9.91 1.93 -12.81
C SER A 84 -11.03 1.16 -13.50
N LEU A 85 -11.55 1.69 -14.61
CA LEU A 85 -12.55 1.04 -15.46
C LEU A 85 -12.14 1.21 -16.92
N ALA A 86 -12.10 0.12 -17.68
CA ALA A 86 -11.69 0.10 -19.09
C ALA A 86 -10.33 0.78 -19.39
N GLY A 87 -9.45 0.89 -18.39
CA GLY A 87 -8.15 1.57 -18.51
C GLY A 87 -8.14 3.00 -17.98
N ASP A 88 -9.31 3.61 -17.77
CA ASP A 88 -9.43 4.95 -17.21
C ASP A 88 -9.36 4.92 -15.69
N MET A 89 -8.60 5.86 -15.12
CA MET A 89 -8.47 6.02 -13.68
C MET A 89 -9.69 6.73 -13.11
N LEU A 90 -10.48 6.04 -12.30
CA LEU A 90 -11.67 6.60 -11.65
C LEU A 90 -11.32 7.32 -10.35
N ALA A 91 -10.38 6.76 -9.58
CA ALA A 91 -9.93 7.33 -8.32
C ALA A 91 -8.51 6.88 -8.00
N ALA A 92 -7.71 7.77 -7.38
CA ALA A 92 -6.38 7.45 -6.89
C ALA A 92 -6.04 8.29 -5.65
N ARG A 93 -5.58 7.63 -4.58
CA ARG A 93 -5.18 8.26 -3.31
C ARG A 93 -4.09 7.45 -2.63
N SER A 94 -3.21 8.09 -1.85
CA SER A 94 -2.42 7.31 -0.88
C SER A 94 -3.32 6.83 0.25
N LEU A 95 -3.00 5.69 0.85
CA LEU A 95 -3.75 5.19 2.01
C LEU A 95 -3.72 6.19 3.17
N SER A 96 -2.56 6.82 3.39
CA SER A 96 -2.38 7.81 4.44
C SER A 96 -3.19 9.09 4.20
N GLN A 97 -3.30 9.57 2.96
CA GLN A 97 -4.14 10.71 2.59
C GLN A 97 -5.61 10.37 2.80
N LEU A 98 -6.05 9.19 2.37
CA LEU A 98 -7.42 8.74 2.55
C LEU A 98 -7.80 8.77 4.03
N VAL A 99 -6.97 8.20 4.90
CA VAL A 99 -7.27 8.10 6.35
C VAL A 99 -7.22 9.47 7.04
N VAL A 100 -6.12 10.22 6.85
CA VAL A 100 -5.86 11.45 7.61
C VAL A 100 -6.63 12.64 7.05
N SER A 101 -6.59 12.84 5.73
CA SER A 101 -7.18 14.02 5.09
C SER A 101 -8.65 13.79 4.75
N ASP A 102 -8.99 12.66 4.14
CA ASP A 102 -10.34 12.47 3.61
C ASP A 102 -11.30 12.02 4.74
N PHE A 103 -10.89 11.09 5.60
CA PHE A 103 -11.69 10.64 6.75
C PHE A 103 -11.45 11.45 8.04
N GLY A 104 -10.43 12.31 8.09
CA GLY A 104 -10.12 13.13 9.28
C GLY A 104 -9.63 12.31 10.48
N VAL A 105 -9.14 11.09 10.26
CA VAL A 105 -8.74 10.17 11.33
C VAL A 105 -7.24 10.29 11.60
N MET A 106 -6.89 10.86 12.75
CA MET A 106 -5.51 11.13 13.17
C MET A 106 -4.80 9.89 13.76
N ILE A 107 -4.87 8.74 13.07
CA ILE A 107 -4.15 7.51 13.45
C ILE A 107 -2.70 7.55 12.94
N LEU A 108 -2.46 8.18 11.80
CA LEU A 108 -1.11 8.35 11.24
C LEU A 108 -0.55 9.75 11.53
N PRO A 109 0.78 9.93 11.58
CA PRO A 109 1.41 11.22 11.85
C PRO A 109 1.08 12.32 10.81
N ALA A 110 0.89 11.94 9.54
CA ALA A 110 0.65 12.85 8.45
C ALA A 110 -0.02 12.17 7.24
N ALA A 111 -0.61 12.96 6.35
CA ALA A 111 -1.26 12.48 5.14
C ALA A 111 -0.26 11.90 4.12
N ASP A 112 1.01 12.29 4.14
CA ASP A 112 2.08 11.77 3.28
C ASP A 112 2.95 10.70 3.97
N HIS A 113 2.39 10.01 4.97
CA HIS A 113 3.10 9.05 5.80
C HIS A 113 3.80 7.94 4.99
N TRP A 114 5.04 7.67 5.40
CA TRP A 114 5.82 6.51 4.98
C TRP A 114 6.06 5.62 6.19
N TRP A 115 5.76 4.34 6.04
CA TRP A 115 6.10 3.33 7.04
C TRP A 115 7.58 3.01 6.94
N ALA A 116 8.33 3.31 8.00
CA ALA A 116 9.75 3.02 8.10
C ALA A 116 9.99 1.69 8.81
N TYR A 117 11.02 0.96 8.39
CA TYR A 117 11.46 -0.29 9.01
C TYR A 117 12.97 -0.49 8.81
N SER A 118 13.59 -1.15 9.78
CA SER A 118 15.03 -1.47 9.75
C SER A 118 15.31 -2.97 9.91
N ASP A 119 14.31 -3.73 10.33
CA ASP A 119 14.41 -5.17 10.60
C ASP A 119 13.08 -5.87 10.31
N THR A 120 13.08 -7.19 10.48
CA THR A 120 11.91 -8.06 10.25
C THR A 120 10.71 -7.71 11.13
N ASP A 121 10.95 -7.40 12.40
CA ASP A 121 9.89 -7.17 13.39
C ASP A 121 9.18 -5.83 13.13
N SER A 122 9.98 -4.76 12.95
CA SER A 122 9.49 -3.44 12.55
C SER A 122 8.76 -3.48 11.20
N LEU A 123 9.25 -4.24 10.22
CA LEU A 123 8.56 -4.44 8.95
C LEU A 123 7.23 -5.18 9.14
N GLY A 124 7.20 -6.24 9.95
CA GLY A 124 5.96 -6.98 10.25
C GLY A 124 4.89 -6.09 10.89
N LYS A 125 5.28 -5.30 11.89
CA LYS A 125 4.39 -4.33 12.56
C LYS A 125 3.88 -3.26 11.60
N ALA A 126 4.76 -2.68 10.80
CA ALA A 126 4.40 -1.67 9.81
C ALA A 126 3.44 -2.22 8.74
N LEU A 127 3.70 -3.42 8.22
CA LEU A 127 2.80 -4.10 7.28
C LEU A 127 1.44 -4.39 7.92
N ALA A 128 1.41 -4.84 9.17
CA ALA A 128 0.17 -5.08 9.89
C ALA A 128 -0.63 -3.80 10.08
N GLU A 129 -0.02 -2.69 10.48
CA GLU A 129 -0.70 -1.38 10.61
C GLU A 129 -1.27 -0.91 9.27
N ALA A 130 -0.45 -0.89 8.22
CA ALA A 130 -0.90 -0.52 6.87
C ALA A 130 -2.02 -1.44 6.37
N GLY A 131 -1.94 -2.75 6.68
CA GLY A 131 -2.94 -3.74 6.36
C GLY A 131 -4.29 -3.48 7.03
N HIS A 132 -4.29 -3.17 8.33
CA HIS A 132 -5.51 -2.82 9.06
C HIS A 132 -6.18 -1.58 8.46
N LEU A 133 -5.40 -0.54 8.14
CA LEU A 133 -5.92 0.66 7.49
C LEU A 133 -6.45 0.38 6.08
N ALA A 134 -5.75 -0.46 5.31
CA ALA A 134 -6.21 -0.87 3.99
C ALA A 134 -7.53 -1.65 4.07
N ILE A 135 -7.71 -2.54 5.05
CA ILE A 135 -8.94 -3.29 5.25
C ILE A 135 -10.07 -2.38 5.75
N GLY A 136 -9.80 -1.52 6.73
CA GLY A 136 -10.82 -0.68 7.37
C GLY A 136 -11.29 0.51 6.52
N TYR A 137 -10.39 1.09 5.72
CA TYR A 137 -10.68 2.30 4.94
C TYR A 137 -10.46 2.08 3.44
N GLY A 138 -9.33 1.48 3.05
CA GLY A 138 -8.91 1.39 1.66
C GLY A 138 -9.82 0.50 0.80
N MET A 139 -10.11 -0.73 1.23
CA MET A 139 -10.91 -1.70 0.47
C MET A 139 -12.37 -1.24 0.36
N PRO A 140 -13.06 -0.80 1.43
CA PRO A 140 -14.42 -0.26 1.32
C PRO A 140 -14.49 0.99 0.44
N TRP A 141 -13.48 1.88 0.51
CA TRP A 141 -13.40 3.04 -0.37
C TRP A 141 -13.21 2.65 -1.83
N LEU A 142 -12.34 1.68 -2.12
CA LEU A 142 -12.15 1.15 -3.48
C LEU A 142 -13.42 0.49 -4.01
N ALA A 143 -14.18 -0.21 -3.17
CA ALA A 143 -15.48 -0.78 -3.52
C ALA A 143 -16.56 0.30 -3.73
N GLY A 144 -16.39 1.49 -3.15
CA GLY A 144 -17.42 2.54 -3.12
C GLY A 144 -18.44 2.36 -1.99
N GLU A 145 -18.15 1.46 -1.05
CA GLU A 145 -18.98 1.16 0.14
C GLU A 145 -18.72 2.17 1.26
N LEU A 146 -17.53 2.78 1.28
CA LEU A 146 -17.16 3.81 2.24
C LEU A 146 -16.72 5.06 1.50
N LEU A 147 -17.47 6.14 1.71
CA LEU A 147 -17.15 7.46 1.16
C LEU A 147 -16.67 8.35 2.30
N PRO A 148 -15.65 9.20 2.07
CA PRO A 148 -15.34 10.28 2.98
C PRO A 148 -16.61 11.09 3.28
N PRO A 149 -16.78 11.63 4.51
CA PRO A 149 -17.82 12.60 4.77
C PRO A 149 -17.74 13.65 3.68
N ALA A 150 -18.87 13.93 3.00
CA ALA A 150 -18.92 14.86 1.88
C ALA A 150 -18.10 16.09 2.29
N ALA A 151 -16.97 16.30 1.60
CA ALA A 151 -16.09 17.40 1.91
C ALA A 151 -16.99 18.62 2.01
N HIS A 152 -16.97 19.32 3.15
CA HIS A 152 -17.58 20.62 3.22
C HIS A 152 -16.94 21.42 2.09
N THR A 153 -17.68 21.59 1.00
CA THR A 153 -17.37 22.55 -0.03
C THR A 153 -17.31 23.87 0.70
N GLN A 154 -16.10 24.28 1.09
CA GLN A 154 -15.86 25.67 1.43
C GLN A 154 -15.95 26.40 0.10
N GLU A 155 -17.18 26.78 -0.25
CA GLU A 155 -17.45 27.90 -1.13
C GLU A 155 -16.79 29.11 -0.47
N HIS A 156 -15.72 29.60 -1.09
CA HIS A 156 -15.10 30.89 -0.81
C HIS A 156 -15.36 31.81 -2.01
#